data_AF-A0A352UK44-F1
#
_entry.id   AF-A0A352UK44-F1
#
_cell.length_a   1.000
_cell.length_b   1.000
_cell.length_c   1.000
_cell.angle_alpha   90.00
_cell.angle_beta   90.00
_cell.angle_gamma   90.00
#
_symmetry.space_group_name_H-M   'P 1'
#
loop_
_entity.id
_entity.type
_entity.pdbx_description
1 polymer ?
#
loop_
_entity_poly.entity_id
_entity_poly.type
_entity_poly.pdbx_seq_one_letter_code
_entity_poly.pdbx_strand_id
1 'polypeptide(L)'
;RGEVDNAAFARNTALSMLQYAKQSDSDHFAASEGALIAYLTTRLDRPTYGLTHDEVSSLLTQANISPSLAQQVVSLLNLTQDGRFGPAQLGDSVEGVLDQTERLIDELEWEFEQ
;
A
#
# COMPACT_ATOMS: atom_id res chain seq x y z
N ARG A 1 -16.86 -16.16 -8.10
CA ARG A 1 -17.24 -15.98 -6.67
C ARG A 1 -16.00 -15.70 -5.82
N GLY A 2 -14.90 -16.48 -5.97
CA GLY A 2 -13.66 -16.26 -5.21
C GLY A 2 -12.92 -14.92 -5.40
N GLU A 3 -12.84 -14.36 -6.62
CA GLU A 3 -12.11 -13.08 -6.84
C GLU A 3 -12.80 -11.86 -6.22
N VAL A 4 -14.13 -11.79 -6.28
CA VAL A 4 -14.91 -10.68 -5.72
C VAL A 4 -14.83 -10.66 -4.19
N ASP A 5 -14.82 -11.86 -3.57
CA ASP A 5 -14.65 -12.00 -2.13
C ASP A 5 -13.23 -11.56 -1.70
N ASN A 6 -12.23 -11.78 -2.55
CA ASN A 6 -10.83 -11.45 -2.26
C ASN A 6 -10.54 -9.94 -2.36
N ALA A 7 -11.11 -9.24 -3.34
CA ALA A 7 -10.96 -7.79 -3.51
C ALA A 7 -11.51 -7.01 -2.31
N ALA A 8 -12.78 -7.26 -1.97
CA ALA A 8 -13.43 -6.63 -0.83
C ALA A 8 -12.73 -6.96 0.50
N PHE A 9 -12.27 -8.20 0.66
CA PHE A 9 -11.51 -8.60 1.85
C PHE A 9 -10.15 -7.89 1.95
N ALA A 10 -9.39 -7.80 0.85
CA ALA A 10 -8.12 -7.10 0.79
C ALA A 10 -8.28 -5.63 1.19
N ARG A 11 -9.21 -4.93 0.53
CA ARG A 11 -9.46 -3.51 0.76
C ARG A 11 -9.91 -3.25 2.20
N ASN A 12 -10.93 -3.97 2.69
CA ASN A 12 -11.47 -3.75 4.03
C ASN A 12 -10.44 -4.03 5.13
N THR A 13 -9.59 -5.06 4.95
CA THR A 13 -8.54 -5.41 5.90
C THR A 13 -7.52 -4.28 5.99
N ALA A 14 -7.02 -3.81 4.85
CA ALA A 14 -6.01 -2.74 4.81
C ALA A 14 -6.56 -1.42 5.37
N LEU A 15 -7.79 -1.03 5.00
CA LEU A 15 -8.43 0.17 5.55
C LEU A 15 -8.66 0.08 7.06
N SER A 16 -9.01 -1.10 7.58
CA SER A 16 -9.14 -1.32 9.02
C SER A 16 -7.80 -1.15 9.75
N MET A 17 -6.70 -1.61 9.14
CA MET A 17 -5.34 -1.42 9.68
C MET A 17 -4.97 0.07 9.74
N LEU A 18 -5.24 0.82 8.65
CA LEU A 18 -4.99 2.27 8.60
C LEU A 18 -5.85 3.01 9.63
N GLN A 19 -7.13 2.68 9.74
CA GLN A 19 -8.04 3.31 10.69
C GLN A 19 -7.62 3.05 12.15
N TYR A 20 -7.15 1.84 12.45
CA TYR A 20 -6.58 1.52 13.76
C TYR A 20 -5.32 2.36 14.03
N ALA A 21 -4.41 2.45 13.07
CA ALA A 21 -3.20 3.25 13.18
C ALA A 21 -3.52 4.73 13.48
N LYS A 22 -4.48 5.33 12.75
CA LYS A 22 -4.95 6.71 12.96
C LYS A 22 -5.46 7.01 14.38
N GLN A 23 -5.94 5.99 15.10
CA GLN A 23 -6.51 6.11 16.45
C GLN A 23 -5.53 5.73 17.55
N SER A 24 -4.31 5.35 17.19
CA SER A 24 -3.30 4.79 18.09
C SER A 24 -1.99 5.57 18.00
N ASP A 25 -1.12 5.43 19.00
CA ASP A 25 0.24 5.99 18.96
C ASP A 25 1.21 5.05 18.20
N SER A 26 0.73 4.44 17.11
CA SER A 26 1.50 3.49 16.31
C SER A 26 2.46 4.22 15.38
N ASP A 27 3.54 3.55 14.97
CA ASP A 27 4.39 4.01 13.87
C ASP A 27 3.57 4.04 12.56
N HIS A 28 3.20 5.25 12.13
CA HIS A 28 2.37 5.48 10.95
C HIS A 28 3.02 4.94 9.66
N PHE A 29 4.35 5.02 9.55
CA PHE A 29 5.05 4.51 8.39
C PHE A 29 5.04 2.98 8.36
N ALA A 30 5.27 2.33 9.51
CA ALA A 30 5.16 0.87 9.63
C ALA A 30 3.73 0.36 9.36
N ALA A 31 2.73 1.09 9.85
CA ALA A 31 1.33 0.76 9.61
C ALA A 31 0.93 0.90 8.13
N SER A 32 1.39 1.96 7.46
CA SER A 32 1.20 2.18 6.02
C SER A 32 1.82 1.05 5.18
N GLU A 33 3.08 0.72 5.43
CA GLU A 33 3.77 -0.38 4.74
C GLU A 33 3.02 -1.71 4.95
N GLY A 34 2.67 -2.02 6.20
CA GLY A 34 1.96 -3.24 6.55
C GLY A 34 0.59 -3.35 5.86
N ALA A 35 -0.18 -2.27 5.84
CA ALA A 35 -1.49 -2.24 5.20
C ALA A 35 -1.39 -2.43 3.68
N LEU A 36 -0.45 -1.75 3.03
CA LEU A 36 -0.23 -1.86 1.59
C LEU A 36 0.25 -3.27 1.18
N ILE A 37 1.19 -3.85 1.91
CA ILE A 37 1.69 -5.22 1.64
C ILE A 37 0.60 -6.27 1.89
N ALA A 38 -0.21 -6.11 2.93
CA ALA A 38 -1.34 -7.01 3.20
C ALA A 38 -2.39 -6.94 2.07
N TYR A 39 -2.71 -5.73 1.62
CA TYR A 39 -3.58 -5.49 0.48
C TYR A 39 -3.05 -6.18 -0.79
N LEU A 40 -1.82 -5.87 -1.20
CA LEU A 40 -1.23 -6.39 -2.43
C LEU A 40 -1.09 -7.92 -2.40
N THR A 41 -0.69 -8.49 -1.26
CA THR A 41 -0.59 -9.95 -1.08
C THR A 41 -1.92 -10.63 -1.34
N THR A 42 -2.97 -10.08 -0.75
CA THR A 42 -4.33 -10.60 -0.87
C THR A 42 -4.85 -10.42 -2.29
N ARG A 43 -4.68 -9.21 -2.85
CA ARG A 43 -5.25 -8.84 -4.15
C ARG A 43 -4.61 -9.56 -5.34
N LEU A 44 -3.30 -9.80 -5.26
CA LEU A 44 -2.52 -10.53 -6.27
C LEU A 44 -2.51 -12.04 -6.04
N ASP A 45 -3.09 -12.53 -4.94
CA ASP A 45 -3.06 -13.93 -4.48
C ASP A 45 -1.62 -14.51 -4.47
N ARG A 46 -0.66 -13.69 -4.05
CA ARG A 46 0.78 -14.01 -4.02
C ARG A 46 1.46 -13.30 -2.86
N PRO A 47 2.35 -13.97 -2.09
CA PRO A 47 3.13 -13.29 -1.06
C PRO A 47 3.93 -12.12 -1.65
N THR A 48 3.70 -10.90 -1.13
CA THR A 48 4.48 -9.71 -1.53
C THR A 48 5.50 -9.27 -0.48
N TYR A 49 5.52 -9.93 0.68
CA TYR A 49 6.54 -9.72 1.70
C TYR A 49 7.92 -10.19 1.20
N GLY A 50 8.94 -9.36 1.41
CA GLY A 50 10.33 -9.68 1.01
C GLY A 50 10.62 -9.48 -0.48
N LEU A 51 9.65 -9.01 -1.27
CA LEU A 51 9.90 -8.58 -2.64
C LEU A 51 10.63 -7.24 -2.65
N THR A 52 11.51 -7.09 -3.63
CA THR A 52 12.10 -5.80 -4.00
C THR A 52 11.04 -4.89 -4.62
N HIS A 53 11.30 -3.58 -4.62
CA HIS A 53 10.41 -2.61 -5.26
C HIS A 53 10.22 -2.87 -6.76
N ASP A 54 11.26 -3.35 -7.45
CA ASP A 54 11.19 -3.74 -8.87
C ASP A 54 10.27 -4.95 -9.09
N GLU A 55 10.33 -5.94 -8.20
CA GLU A 55 9.44 -7.10 -8.24
C GLU A 55 7.98 -6.72 -7.99
N VAL A 56 7.72 -5.81 -7.03
CA VAL A 56 6.38 -5.24 -6.79
C VAL A 56 5.87 -4.52 -8.04
N SER A 57 6.68 -3.65 -8.65
CA SER A 57 6.31 -2.94 -9.87
C SER A 57 6.02 -3.90 -11.03
N SER A 58 6.81 -4.98 -11.17
CA SER A 58 6.61 -5.99 -12.19
C SER A 58 5.28 -6.74 -12.01
N LEU A 59 4.95 -7.11 -10.78
CA LEU A 59 3.66 -7.77 -10.47
C LEU A 59 2.46 -6.89 -10.78
N LEU A 60 2.54 -5.60 -10.45
CA LEU A 60 1.49 -4.63 -10.75
C LEU A 60 1.30 -4.47 -12.28
N THR A 61 2.41 -4.37 -13.03
CA THR A 61 2.35 -4.30 -14.50
C THR A 61 1.75 -5.57 -15.11
N GLN A 62 2.09 -6.75 -14.59
CA GLN A 62 1.50 -8.03 -15.02
C GLN A 62 0.00 -8.10 -14.73
N ALA A 63 -0.47 -7.39 -13.71
CA ALA A 63 -1.88 -7.27 -13.36
C ALA A 63 -2.60 -6.12 -14.10
N ASN A 64 -1.99 -5.55 -15.16
CA ASN A 64 -2.50 -4.43 -15.95
C ASN A 64 -2.66 -3.11 -15.19
N ILE A 65 -2.01 -2.96 -14.03
CA ILE A 65 -1.92 -1.67 -13.34
C ILE A 65 -1.03 -0.72 -14.14
N SER A 66 -1.45 0.53 -14.25
CA SER A 66 -0.76 1.56 -15.01
C SER A 66 0.66 1.79 -14.48
N PRO A 67 1.64 2.03 -15.36
CA PRO A 67 3.03 2.27 -14.92
C PRO A 67 3.15 3.44 -13.94
N SER A 68 2.30 4.46 -14.11
CA SER A 68 2.20 5.59 -13.18
C SER A 68 1.77 5.14 -11.79
N LEU A 69 0.73 4.32 -11.68
CA LEU A 69 0.22 3.86 -10.40
C LEU A 69 1.19 2.88 -9.72
N ALA A 70 1.82 1.98 -10.50
CA ALA A 70 2.89 1.12 -10.00
C ALA A 70 4.06 1.92 -9.41
N GLN A 71 4.45 3.03 -10.05
CA GLN A 71 5.49 3.92 -9.53
C GLN A 71 5.06 4.63 -8.23
N GLN A 72 3.77 4.97 -8.07
CA GLN A 72 3.25 5.53 -6.83
C GLN A 72 3.35 4.53 -5.66
N VAL A 73 3.05 3.25 -5.91
CA VAL A 73 3.26 2.16 -4.92
C VAL A 73 4.72 2.08 -4.47
N VAL A 74 5.66 2.04 -5.42
CA VAL A 74 7.09 2.00 -5.10
C VAL A 74 7.52 3.26 -4.33
N SER A 75 7.02 4.43 -4.71
CA SER A 75 7.35 5.69 -4.04
C SER A 75 6.86 5.72 -2.59
N LEU A 76 5.65 5.21 -2.34
CA LEU A 76 5.11 5.10 -0.98
C LEU A 76 5.90 4.10 -0.13
N LEU A 77 6.31 2.95 -0.68
CA LEU A 77 7.15 1.99 0.02
C LEU A 77 8.51 2.60 0.40
N ASN A 78 9.17 3.32 -0.51
CA ASN A 78 10.39 4.07 -0.20
C ASN A 78 10.13 5.11 0.91
N LEU A 79 9.04 5.88 0.82
CA LEU A 79 8.68 6.87 1.84
C LEU A 79 8.50 6.22 3.22
N THR A 80 7.89 5.04 3.30
CA THR A 80 7.74 4.32 4.58
C THR A 80 9.07 3.83 5.14
N GLN A 81 10.01 3.43 4.30
CA GLN A 81 11.36 3.04 4.74
C GLN A 81 12.15 4.26 5.22
N ASP A 82 12.13 5.35 4.45
CA ASP A 82 12.80 6.60 4.78
C ASP A 82 12.22 7.26 6.03
N GLY A 83 10.90 7.20 6.23
CA GLY A 83 10.26 7.74 7.44
C GLY A 83 10.64 6.99 8.72
N ARG A 84 10.95 5.70 8.62
CA ARG A 84 11.30 4.85 9.78
C ARG A 84 12.78 4.83 10.10
N PHE A 85 13.62 4.90 9.06
CA PHE A 85 15.06 4.67 9.17
C PHE A 85 15.91 5.83 8.66
N GLY A 86 15.30 6.78 7.95
CA GLY A 86 15.94 7.97 7.44
C GLY A 86 16.10 9.08 8.49
N PRO A 87 16.73 10.20 8.12
CA PRO A 87 16.95 11.31 9.02
C PRO A 87 15.64 11.98 9.44
N ALA A 88 15.53 12.36 10.72
CA ALA A 88 14.31 12.86 11.37
C ALA A 88 13.67 14.13 10.78
N GLN A 89 14.24 14.72 9.72
CA GLN A 89 13.77 15.96 9.08
C GLN A 89 12.81 15.75 7.90
N LEU A 90 12.46 14.49 7.56
CA LEU A 90 11.52 14.19 6.46
C LEU A 90 10.03 14.43 6.83
N GLY A 91 9.75 15.03 7.99
CA GLY A 91 8.43 15.04 8.64
C GLY A 91 7.37 16.01 8.12
N ASP A 92 7.61 16.80 7.08
CA ASP A 92 6.63 17.81 6.61
C ASP A 92 6.08 17.50 5.22
N SER A 93 5.35 16.39 5.09
CA SER A 93 4.35 16.26 4.02
C SER A 93 3.00 16.78 4.54
N VAL A 94 2.35 17.64 3.74
CA VAL A 94 1.02 18.24 4.04
C VAL A 94 -0.07 17.19 4.26
N GLU A 95 0.16 15.96 3.79
CA GLU A 95 -0.70 14.82 3.98
C GLU A 95 0.05 13.70 4.69
N GLY A 96 -0.59 13.10 5.70
CA GLY A 96 -0.02 11.98 6.45
C GLY A 96 0.09 10.72 5.60
N VAL A 97 1.15 9.94 5.81
CA VAL A 97 1.43 8.69 5.07
C VAL A 97 0.25 7.70 5.11
N LEU A 98 -0.55 7.69 6.19
CA LEU A 98 -1.76 6.87 6.30
C LEU A 98 -2.83 7.25 5.27
N ASP A 99 -3.07 8.55 5.08
CA ASP A 99 -4.07 9.05 4.11
C ASP A 99 -3.58 8.83 2.67
N GLN A 100 -2.28 9.02 2.43
CA GLN A 100 -1.66 8.69 1.14
C GLN A 100 -1.83 7.20 0.81
N THR A 101 -1.68 6.32 1.80
CA THR A 101 -1.86 4.87 1.63
C THR A 101 -3.30 4.51 1.31
N GLU A 102 -4.27 5.12 2.01
CA GLU A 102 -5.69 4.91 1.79
C GLU A 102 -6.11 5.28 0.37
N ARG A 103 -5.72 6.47 -0.11
CA ARG A 103 -6.03 6.89 -1.49
C ARG A 103 -5.38 5.99 -2.52
N LEU A 104 -4.15 5.56 -2.29
CA LEU A 104 -3.45 4.67 -3.22
C LEU A 104 -4.14 3.31 -3.33
N ILE A 105 -4.65 2.77 -2.23
CA ILE A 105 -5.46 1.54 -2.25
C ILE A 105 -6.75 1.75 -3.05
N ASP A 106 -7.41 2.90 -2.90
CA ASP A 106 -8.61 3.21 -3.67
C ASP A 106 -8.34 3.35 -5.18
N GLU A 107 -7.23 3.98 -5.57
CA GLU A 107 -6.79 4.06 -6.96
C GLU A 107 -6.46 2.67 -7.55
N LEU A 108 -5.77 1.82 -6.77
CA LEU A 108 -5.46 0.45 -7.18
C LEU A 108 -6.73 -0.37 -7.39
N GLU A 109 -7.69 -0.29 -6.47
CA GLU A 109 -8.98 -1.00 -6.60
C GLU A 109 -9.74 -0.54 -7.84
N TRP A 110 -9.74 0.77 -8.12
CA TRP A 110 -10.36 1.27 -9.34
C TRP A 110 -9.72 0.68 -10.61
N GLU A 111 -8.38 0.61 -10.69
CA GLU A 111 -7.70 0.01 -11.84
C GLU A 111 -7.88 -1.52 -11.93
N PHE A 112 -7.92 -2.23 -10.80
CA PHE A 112 -8.19 -3.68 -10.79
C PHE A 112 -9.61 -4.05 -11.22
N GLU A 113 -10.56 -3.12 -11.15
CA GLU A 113 -11.97 -3.33 -11.54
C GLU A 113 -12.27 -2.93 -12.99
N GLN A 114 -11.29 -2.40 -13.74
CA GLN A 114 -11.42 -2.11 -15.17
C GLN A 114 -11.35 -3.38 -16.03
#